data_AF-A0A945A927-F1
#
_entry.id   AF-A0A945A927-F1
#
_cell.length_a   1.000
_cell.length_b   1.000
_cell.length_c   1.000
_cell.angle_alpha   90.00
_cell.angle_beta   90.00
_cell.angle_gamma   90.00
#
_symmetry.space_group_name_H-M   'P 1'
#
loop_
_entity.id
_entity.type
_entity.pdbx_description
1 polymer ?
#
loop_
_entity_poly.entity_id
_entity_poly.type
_entity_poly.pdbx_seq_one_letter_code
_entity_poly.pdbx_strand_id
1 'polypeptide(L)'
;MASQELYYVPDGSKWPIIATLALFTSFLGGAVWFNGGDIGKFILLIGLAAVVYMFHGWFKDVIKESLAGKYSKQVDVSFRMGMGWFILSEVMFFAAFFGALYYAREFSIPWLSGEGNGGHNGTHEFLWPAFQAAWP
;
A
#
# COMPACT_ATOMS: atom_id res chain seq x y z
N MET A 1 -33.36 -29.71 10.13
CA MET A 1 -31.88 -29.55 10.21
C MET A 1 -31.48 -28.64 9.07
N ALA A 2 -30.88 -27.48 9.34
CA ALA A 2 -30.40 -26.60 8.29
C ALA A 2 -29.26 -27.30 7.55
N SER A 3 -29.42 -27.55 6.25
CA SER A 3 -28.33 -28.02 5.40
C SER A 3 -27.24 -26.96 5.42
N GLN A 4 -26.06 -27.30 5.93
CA GLN A 4 -24.87 -26.44 5.83
C GLN A 4 -24.57 -26.26 4.33
N GLU A 5 -24.75 -25.05 3.81
CA GLU A 5 -24.32 -24.77 2.45
C GLU A 5 -22.80 -24.89 2.37
N LEU A 6 -22.30 -25.69 1.42
CA LEU A 6 -20.88 -25.90 1.19
C LEU A 6 -20.22 -24.56 0.80
N TYR A 7 -19.14 -24.21 1.48
CA TYR A 7 -18.34 -23.04 1.14
C TYR A 7 -17.68 -23.25 -0.23
N TYR A 8 -17.71 -22.23 -1.09
CA TYR A 8 -17.12 -22.32 -2.42
C TYR A 8 -15.58 -22.36 -2.34
N VAL A 9 -15.00 -23.42 -2.90
CA VAL A 9 -13.54 -23.54 -3.07
C VAL A 9 -13.22 -23.32 -4.55
N PRO A 10 -12.47 -22.26 -4.89
CA PRO A 10 -12.07 -22.00 -6.28
C PRO A 10 -11.13 -23.08 -6.82
N ASP A 11 -11.19 -23.29 -8.13
CA ASP A 11 -10.22 -24.10 -8.86
C ASP A 11 -8.86 -23.38 -8.93
N GLY A 12 -7.81 -24.10 -9.33
CA GLY A 12 -6.46 -23.53 -9.44
C GLY A 12 -6.40 -22.29 -10.33
N SER A 13 -5.96 -21.16 -9.78
CA SER A 13 -5.82 -19.89 -10.50
C SER A 13 -4.37 -19.60 -10.88
N LYS A 14 -4.17 -19.16 -12.12
CA LYS A 14 -2.86 -18.69 -12.63
C LYS A 14 -2.56 -17.23 -12.28
N TRP A 15 -3.56 -16.46 -11.82
CA TRP A 15 -3.39 -15.03 -11.57
C TRP A 15 -2.36 -14.71 -10.47
N PRO A 16 -2.24 -15.49 -9.37
CA PRO A 16 -1.22 -15.24 -8.35
C PRO A 16 0.22 -15.28 -8.87
N ILE A 17 0.58 -16.24 -9.73
CA ILE A 17 1.95 -16.31 -10.26
C ILE A 17 2.24 -15.15 -11.24
N ILE A 18 1.23 -14.77 -12.04
CA ILE A 18 1.33 -13.60 -12.94
C ILE A 18 1.50 -12.32 -12.11
N ALA A 19 0.76 -12.17 -11.01
CA ALA A 19 0.87 -11.03 -10.10
C ALA A 19 2.27 -10.91 -9.51
N THR A 20 2.86 -12.02 -9.03
CA THR A 20 4.23 -12.03 -8.49
C THR A 20 5.25 -11.59 -9.52
N LEU A 21 5.18 -12.12 -10.75
CA LEU A 21 6.09 -11.73 -11.83
C LEU A 21 5.90 -10.26 -12.23
N ALA A 22 4.66 -9.80 -12.36
CA ALA A 22 4.34 -8.42 -12.72
C ALA A 22 4.84 -7.42 -11.68
N LEU A 23 4.62 -7.71 -10.39
CA LEU A 23 5.13 -6.89 -9.30
C LEU A 23 6.66 -6.91 -9.25
N PHE A 24 7.28 -8.09 -9.34
CA PHE A 24 8.74 -8.21 -9.35
C PHE A 24 9.37 -7.40 -10.49
N THR A 25 8.85 -7.52 -11.71
CA THR A 25 9.33 -6.75 -12.87
C THR A 25 9.12 -5.25 -12.67
N SER A 26 7.99 -4.83 -12.08
CA SER A 26 7.73 -3.41 -11.79
C SER A 26 8.75 -2.86 -10.79
N PHE A 27 8.96 -3.54 -9.66
CA PHE A 27 9.93 -3.12 -8.65
C PHE A 27 11.37 -3.13 -9.19
N LEU A 28 11.75 -4.15 -9.95
CA LEU A 28 13.07 -4.22 -10.58
C LEU A 28 13.27 -3.05 -11.57
N GLY A 29 12.28 -2.77 -12.42
CA GLY A 29 12.34 -1.66 -13.37
C GLY A 29 12.47 -0.30 -12.67
N GLY A 30 11.67 -0.07 -11.62
CA GLY A 30 11.75 1.13 -10.80
C GLY A 30 13.12 1.27 -10.12
N ALA A 31 13.63 0.20 -9.52
CA ALA A 31 14.95 0.20 -8.90
C ALA A 31 16.06 0.54 -9.90
N VAL A 32 16.09 -0.11 -11.07
CA VAL A 32 17.09 0.16 -12.12
C VAL A 32 16.98 1.60 -12.60
N TRP A 33 15.76 2.10 -12.82
CA TRP A 33 15.55 3.46 -13.31
C TRP A 33 16.03 4.51 -12.30
N PHE A 34 15.63 4.40 -11.04
CA PHE A 34 16.02 5.37 -10.01
C PHE A 34 17.51 5.31 -9.64
N ASN A 35 18.20 4.23 -10.00
CA ASN A 35 19.65 4.10 -9.86
C ASN A 35 20.43 4.44 -11.15
N GLY A 36 19.83 5.19 -12.08
CA GLY A 36 20.51 5.73 -13.26
C GLY A 36 20.56 4.80 -14.48
N GLY A 37 19.89 3.65 -14.43
CA GLY A 37 19.76 2.76 -15.59
C GLY A 37 18.59 3.17 -16.48
N ASP A 38 18.86 3.76 -17.65
CA ASP A 38 17.82 4.25 -18.57
C ASP A 38 16.84 3.17 -19.05
N ILE A 39 17.30 1.91 -19.16
CA ILE A 39 16.44 0.77 -19.54
C ILE A 39 15.35 0.49 -18.50
N GLY A 40 15.56 0.89 -17.25
CA GLY A 40 14.63 0.65 -16.14
C GLY A 40 13.24 1.23 -16.39
N LYS A 41 13.13 2.37 -17.10
CA LYS A 41 11.85 2.96 -17.51
C LYS A 41 10.98 1.98 -18.28
N PHE A 42 11.55 1.32 -19.28
CA PHE A 42 10.82 0.36 -20.12
C PHE A 42 10.44 -0.89 -19.34
N ILE A 43 11.34 -1.39 -18.49
CA ILE A 43 11.08 -2.54 -17.62
C ILE A 43 9.93 -2.23 -16.66
N LEU A 44 9.93 -1.05 -16.04
CA LEU A 44 8.84 -0.59 -15.17
C LEU A 44 7.51 -0.51 -15.92
N LEU A 45 7.49 0.09 -17.11
CA LEU A 45 6.27 0.18 -17.93
C LEU A 45 5.72 -1.20 -18.32
N ILE A 46 6.59 -2.14 -18.67
CA ILE A 46 6.18 -3.53 -18.96
C ILE A 46 5.61 -4.20 -17.70
N GLY A 47 6.26 -4.02 -16.54
CA GLY A 47 5.76 -4.52 -15.26
C GLY A 47 4.37 -3.97 -14.92
N LEU A 48 4.18 -2.65 -15.03
CA LEU A 48 2.90 -1.99 -14.76
C LEU A 48 1.82 -2.43 -15.74
N ALA A 49 2.14 -2.58 -17.03
CA ALA A 49 1.22 -3.12 -18.02
C ALA A 49 0.80 -4.57 -17.69
N ALA A 50 1.74 -5.39 -17.19
CA ALA A 50 1.43 -6.75 -16.74
C ALA A 50 0.54 -6.76 -15.48
N VAL A 51 0.71 -5.80 -14.55
CA VAL A 51 -0.18 -5.63 -13.38
C VAL A 51 -1.61 -5.29 -13.84
N VAL A 52 -1.77 -4.35 -14.77
CA VAL A 52 -3.09 -3.99 -15.31
C VAL A 52 -3.75 -5.17 -16.02
N TYR A 53 -2.99 -5.89 -16.84
CA TYR A 53 -3.46 -7.12 -17.51
C TYR A 53 -3.91 -8.18 -16.49
N MET A 54 -3.13 -8.39 -15.43
CA MET A 54 -3.43 -9.33 -14.37
C MET A 54 -4.73 -8.96 -13.64
N PHE A 55 -4.90 -7.69 -13.23
CA PHE A 55 -6.14 -7.25 -12.56
C PHE A 55 -7.36 -7.39 -13.47
N HIS A 56 -7.23 -6.99 -14.74
CA HIS A 56 -8.32 -7.13 -15.70
C HIS A 56 -8.76 -8.60 -15.84
N GLY A 57 -7.80 -9.51 -15.98
CA GLY A 57 -8.06 -10.93 -16.11
C GLY A 57 -8.63 -11.56 -14.84
N TRP A 58 -8.05 -11.25 -13.68
CA TRP A 58 -8.51 -11.78 -12.39
C TRP A 58 -9.94 -11.31 -12.10
N PHE A 59 -10.23 -10.01 -12.21
CA PHE A 59 -11.58 -9.51 -11.96
C PHE A 59 -12.61 -10.08 -12.95
N LYS A 60 -12.22 -10.28 -14.22
CA LYS A 60 -13.09 -10.95 -15.19
C LYS A 60 -13.48 -12.36 -14.73
N ASP A 61 -12.55 -13.13 -14.19
CA ASP A 61 -12.83 -14.49 -13.71
C ASP A 61 -13.69 -14.48 -12.44
N VAL A 62 -13.42 -13.57 -11.50
CA VAL A 62 -14.27 -13.36 -10.29
C VAL A 62 -15.70 -12.98 -10.66
N ILE A 63 -15.88 -12.07 -11.62
CA ILE A 63 -17.21 -11.67 -12.11
C ILE A 63 -17.93 -12.85 -12.76
N LYS A 64 -17.24 -13.65 -13.57
CA LYS A 64 -17.82 -14.86 -14.18
C LYS A 64 -18.26 -15.89 -13.13
N GLU A 65 -17.44 -16.12 -12.11
CA GLU A 65 -17.78 -17.04 -11.01
C GLU A 65 -19.00 -16.55 -10.22
N SER A 66 -19.08 -15.24 -9.96
CA SER A 66 -20.24 -14.61 -9.33
C SER A 66 -21.52 -14.80 -10.16
N LEU A 67 -21.46 -14.51 -11.46
CA LEU A 67 -22.60 -14.65 -12.38
C LEU A 67 -23.01 -16.12 -12.60
N ALA A 68 -22.09 -17.07 -12.45
CA ALA A 68 -22.37 -18.50 -12.49
C ALA A 68 -23.09 -19.01 -11.23
N GLY A 69 -23.39 -18.14 -10.25
CA GLY A 69 -24.11 -18.51 -9.03
C GLY A 69 -23.30 -19.36 -8.05
N LYS A 70 -21.96 -19.37 -8.17
CA LYS A 70 -21.08 -20.17 -7.32
C LYS A 70 -20.93 -19.64 -5.90
N TYR A 71 -21.30 -18.38 -5.66
CA TYR A 71 -21.12 -17.72 -4.36
C TYR A 71 -22.37 -17.87 -3.49
N SER A 72 -22.24 -18.63 -2.40
CA SER A 72 -23.29 -18.76 -1.38
C SER A 72 -23.34 -17.54 -0.45
N LYS A 73 -24.36 -17.44 0.40
CA LYS A 73 -24.48 -16.36 1.39
C LYS A 73 -23.27 -16.26 2.34
N GLN A 74 -22.62 -17.38 2.65
CA GLN A 74 -21.43 -17.39 3.48
C GLN A 74 -20.26 -16.68 2.79
N VAL A 75 -20.09 -16.90 1.49
CA VAL A 75 -19.04 -16.27 0.68
C VAL A 75 -19.28 -14.76 0.56
N ASP A 76 -20.53 -14.30 0.42
CA ASP A 76 -20.87 -12.87 0.42
C ASP A 76 -20.45 -12.17 1.73
N VAL A 77 -20.70 -12.80 2.87
CA VAL A 77 -20.25 -12.27 4.17
C VAL A 77 -18.73 -12.16 4.23
N SER A 78 -18.00 -13.19 3.77
CA SER A 78 -16.53 -13.14 3.69
C SER A 78 -16.02 -12.02 2.80
N PHE A 79 -16.65 -11.76 1.64
CA PHE A 79 -16.27 -10.64 0.77
C PHE A 79 -16.49 -9.28 1.43
N ARG A 80 -17.61 -9.09 2.13
CA ARG A 80 -17.88 -7.84 2.86
C ARG A 80 -16.89 -7.61 4.00
N MET A 81 -16.60 -8.65 4.76
CA MET A 81 -15.59 -8.61 5.82
C MET A 81 -14.20 -8.30 5.24
N GLY A 82 -13.82 -8.94 4.12
CA GLY A 82 -12.56 -8.69 3.42
C GLY A 82 -12.44 -7.24 2.95
N MET A 83 -13.50 -6.68 2.35
CA MET A 83 -13.51 -5.28 1.94
C MET A 83 -13.43 -4.33 3.15
N GLY A 84 -14.10 -4.66 4.26
CA GLY A 84 -14.01 -3.91 5.50
C GLY A 84 -12.58 -3.86 6.05
N TRP A 85 -11.89 -5.00 6.09
CA TRP A 85 -10.48 -5.08 6.51
C TRP A 85 -9.53 -4.36 5.55
N PHE A 86 -9.78 -4.44 4.24
CA PHE A 86 -9.02 -3.69 3.24
C PHE A 86 -9.14 -2.17 3.47
N ILE A 87 -10.37 -1.64 3.58
CA ILE A 87 -10.61 -0.21 3.85
C ILE A 87 -9.95 0.20 5.17
N LEU A 88 -10.06 -0.63 6.22
CA LEU A 88 -9.41 -0.35 7.49
C LEU A 88 -7.89 -0.24 7.34
N SER A 89 -7.26 -1.11 6.54
CA SER A 89 -5.82 -1.04 6.28
C SER A 89 -5.41 0.24 5.54
N GLU A 90 -6.23 0.71 4.59
CA GLU A 90 -6.02 2.00 3.91
C GLU A 90 -6.13 3.18 4.89
N VAL A 91 -7.13 3.18 5.78
CA VAL A 91 -7.27 4.22 6.82
C VAL A 91 -6.04 4.25 7.74
N MET A 92 -5.51 3.09 8.12
CA MET A 92 -4.28 3.01 8.94
C MET A 92 -3.04 3.48 8.17
N PHE A 93 -2.95 3.17 6.87
CA PHE A 93 -1.88 3.69 6.01
C PHE A 93 -1.88 5.23 5.99
N PHE A 94 -3.03 5.87 5.77
CA PHE A 94 -3.14 7.33 5.86
C PHE A 94 -2.89 7.87 7.27
N ALA A 95 -3.35 7.17 8.31
CA ALA A 95 -3.09 7.55 9.70
C ALA A 95 -1.59 7.62 10.01
N ALA A 96 -0.76 6.78 9.41
CA ALA A 96 0.70 6.86 9.54
C ALA A 96 1.27 8.16 8.93
N PHE A 97 0.79 8.61 7.77
CA PHE A 97 1.23 9.88 7.18
C PHE A 97 0.78 11.10 7.98
N PHE A 98 -0.48 11.11 8.44
CA PHE A 98 -0.95 12.19 9.31
C PHE A 98 -0.25 12.17 10.67
N GLY A 99 0.04 10.99 11.21
CA GLY A 99 0.86 10.82 12.41
C GLY A 99 2.28 11.35 12.23
N ALA A 100 2.91 11.08 11.08
CA ALA A 100 4.22 11.63 10.75
C ALA A 100 4.18 13.16 10.60
N LEU A 101 3.14 13.72 9.97
CA LEU A 101 2.94 15.16 9.87
C LEU A 101 2.74 15.81 11.24
N TYR A 102 1.89 15.22 12.09
CA TYR A 102 1.67 15.69 13.46
C TYR A 102 2.98 15.65 14.27
N TYR A 103 3.72 14.55 14.17
CA TYR A 103 5.00 14.40 14.85
C TYR A 103 6.02 15.45 14.39
N ALA A 104 6.12 15.67 13.09
CA ALA A 104 7.00 16.68 12.52
C ALA A 104 6.65 18.08 13.05
N ARG A 105 5.36 18.43 13.06
CA ARG A 105 4.87 19.75 13.45
C ARG A 105 5.00 20.02 14.95
N GLU A 106 4.55 19.10 15.78
CA GLU A 106 4.34 19.36 17.20
C GLU A 106 5.53 18.98 18.08
N PHE A 107 6.41 18.11 17.57
CA PHE A 107 7.59 17.69 18.30
C PHE A 107 8.87 18.04 17.56
N SER A 108 9.04 17.56 16.32
CA SER A 108 10.33 17.69 15.61
C SER A 108 10.74 19.15 15.39
N ILE A 109 9.85 20.02 14.90
CA ILE A 109 10.16 21.42 14.59
C ILE A 109 10.43 22.26 15.86
N PRO A 110 9.57 22.23 16.90
CA PRO A 110 9.85 22.93 18.15
C PRO A 110 11.17 22.53 18.81
N TRP A 111 11.49 21.23 18.80
CA TRP A 111 12.78 20.77 19.33
C TRP A 111 13.96 21.32 18.51
N LEU A 112 13.85 21.36 17.19
CA LEU A 112 14.89 21.95 16.34
C LEU A 112 15.08 23.46 16.57
N SER A 113 14.04 24.18 17.00
CA SER A 113 14.14 25.60 17.40
C SER A 113 14.62 25.82 18.84
N GLY A 114 14.99 24.76 19.57
CA GLY A 114 15.53 24.87 20.92
C GLY A 114 14.51 24.71 22.05
N GLU A 115 13.25 24.32 21.76
CA GLU A 115 12.30 23.98 22.83
C GLU A 115 12.55 22.57 23.39
N GLY A 116 12.25 22.35 24.67
CA GLY A 116 12.38 21.05 25.33
C GLY A 116 13.78 20.44 25.20
N ASN A 117 13.85 19.17 24.78
CA ASN A 117 15.12 18.42 24.67
C ASN A 117 16.10 19.00 23.63
N GLY A 118 15.63 19.75 22.62
CA GLY A 118 16.51 20.31 21.60
C GLY A 118 17.29 21.55 22.06
N GLY A 119 16.76 22.30 23.02
CA GLY A 119 17.52 23.31 23.77
C GLY A 119 18.34 22.67 24.89
N HIS A 120 17.79 21.69 25.59
CA HIS A 120 18.48 21.02 26.70
C HIS A 120 19.76 20.29 26.28
N ASN A 121 19.78 19.72 25.07
CA ASN A 121 20.94 19.03 24.50
C ASN A 121 21.87 19.95 23.68
N GLY A 122 21.59 21.25 23.61
CA GLY A 122 22.35 22.21 22.82
C GLY A 122 22.27 21.99 21.29
N THR A 123 21.36 21.14 20.80
CA THR A 123 21.22 20.81 19.38
C THR A 123 21.03 22.07 18.54
N HIS A 124 20.17 22.99 18.99
CA HIS A 124 19.94 24.25 18.33
C HIS A 124 21.18 25.16 18.36
N GLU A 125 21.88 25.24 19.50
CA GLU A 125 23.06 26.10 19.68
C GLU A 125 24.31 25.63 18.92
N PHE A 126 24.51 24.32 18.73
CA PHE A 126 25.72 23.78 18.13
C PHE A 126 25.56 23.33 16.67
N LEU A 127 24.41 22.76 16.29
CA LEU A 127 24.23 22.19 14.95
C LEU A 127 23.54 23.16 14.00
N TRP A 128 22.51 23.88 14.45
CA TRP A 128 21.74 24.76 13.56
C TRP A 128 21.19 26.03 14.25
N PRO A 129 22.04 27.01 14.59
CA PRO A 129 21.65 28.18 15.37
C PRO A 129 20.72 29.15 14.64
N ALA A 130 20.74 29.13 13.31
CA ALA A 130 19.91 30.00 12.48
C ALA A 130 18.52 29.39 12.17
N PHE A 131 18.21 28.18 12.65
CA PHE A 131 16.93 27.54 12.37
C PHE A 131 15.80 28.27 13.09
N GLN A 132 14.85 28.79 12.34
CA GLN A 132 13.62 29.33 12.91
C GLN A 132 12.51 28.31 12.68
N ALA A 133 11.71 28.04 13.71
CA ALA A 133 10.48 27.27 13.58
C ALA A 133 9.42 28.08 12.81
N ALA A 134 9.70 28.35 11.54
CA ALA A 134 8.79 28.95 10.58
C ALA A 134 8.33 27.83 9.64
N TRP A 135 7.12 27.34 9.89
CA TRP A 135 6.43 26.36 9.06
C TRP A 135 5.34 27.08 8.27
N PRO A 136 5.07 26.73 7.01
CA PRO A 136 3.70 26.56 6.52
C PRO A 136 3.20 25.16 6.82
#